data_AF-A0A2R6NHJ8-F1
#
_entry.id   AF-A0A2R6NHJ8-F1
#
_cell.length_a   1.000
_cell.length_b   1.000
_cell.length_c   1.000
_cell.angle_alpha   90.00
_cell.angle_beta   90.00
_cell.angle_gamma   90.00
#
_symmetry.space_group_name_H-M   'P 1'
#
loop_
_entity.id
_entity.type
_entity.pdbx_description
1 polymer ?
#
loop_
_entity_poly.entity_id
_entity_poly.type
_entity_poly.pdbx_seq_one_letter_code
_entity_poly.pdbx_strand_id
1 'polypeptide(L)'
;MIIMENLDSLASINPLPRTAVTRTNSGFKAFEAMMFILGIGLGQFNLIFAIAHFRRQLRTARESDRRRRAFIWTFNIFAVTPVALILVLAPSFGGWLFPLAADAIAWHHFCDEYPMYAIFRGRSYKDSASTAIAAYFYSVETSTPLFIYEVQNMDQNTTTFSLHTWDTNQSDIPVEIYPTLQYIKYNLVDSTVNGNCISPISSSNPNTTTTPCMTGTFYPNAFPPFNLTSSVPLNNTYNSVPSTRSLLNARKGEWFYDNEPTVILRLVDPVSNNLDDIVLRTALQNPIACTEMKVCVAGIDGRKGSKVGAEVMVPLGLLLMKHAEYVVECSKPRSSSDS
;
A
#
# COMPACT_ATOMS: atom_id res chain seq x y z
N MET A 1 -21.38 8.22 -28.63
CA MET A 1 -20.49 9.40 -28.73
C MET A 1 -21.15 10.46 -27.86
N ILE A 2 -20.43 11.00 -26.86
CA ILE A 2 -20.96 11.55 -25.58
C ILE A 2 -21.38 10.35 -24.71
N ILE A 3 -20.64 9.83 -23.72
CA ILE A 3 -19.93 10.43 -22.60
C ILE A 3 -18.71 9.52 -22.29
N MET A 4 -17.48 9.94 -22.60
CA MET A 4 -16.23 9.26 -22.18
C MET A 4 -15.11 10.26 -21.82
N GLU A 5 -15.47 11.49 -21.43
CA GLU A 5 -14.49 12.59 -21.19
C GLU A 5 -14.39 13.06 -19.74
N ASN A 6 -14.96 12.34 -18.75
CA ASN A 6 -14.95 12.79 -17.35
C ASN A 6 -14.36 11.78 -16.34
N LEU A 7 -13.54 10.82 -16.79
CA LEU A 7 -12.81 9.92 -15.88
C LEU A 7 -11.43 10.46 -15.47
N ASP A 8 -10.91 11.49 -16.16
CA ASP A 8 -9.58 12.03 -15.89
C ASP A 8 -9.56 13.08 -14.76
N SER A 9 -10.73 13.53 -14.27
CA SER A 9 -10.80 14.52 -13.18
C SER A 9 -10.98 13.92 -11.78
N LEU A 10 -10.94 12.60 -11.63
CA LEU A 10 -10.99 11.91 -10.32
C LEU A 10 -9.62 11.41 -9.84
N ALA A 11 -8.57 11.51 -10.66
CA ALA A 11 -7.20 11.10 -10.34
C ALA A 11 -6.42 12.10 -9.46
N SER A 12 -7.09 13.05 -8.81
CA SER A 12 -6.49 13.93 -7.82
C SER A 12 -7.41 14.10 -6.62
N ILE A 13 -7.63 13.02 -5.87
CA ILE A 13 -8.30 13.09 -4.57
C ILE A 13 -7.48 12.30 -3.54
N ASN A 14 -6.91 13.09 -2.63
CA ASN A 14 -6.62 12.85 -1.21
C ASN A 14 -7.30 11.60 -0.57
N PRO A 15 -6.74 11.10 0.55
CA PRO A 15 -6.53 9.69 0.82
C PRO A 15 -7.78 8.84 0.73
N LEU A 16 -7.62 7.53 0.46
CA LEU A 16 -8.64 6.47 0.58
C LEU A 16 -9.76 6.99 1.47
N PRO A 17 -10.89 7.47 0.90
CA PRO A 17 -11.78 8.31 1.66
C PRO A 17 -12.23 7.50 2.87
N ARG A 18 -11.75 7.92 4.05
CA ARG A 18 -12.38 7.53 5.31
C ARG A 18 -13.72 8.25 5.30
N THR A 19 -14.67 7.69 4.53
CA THR A 19 -16.08 8.02 4.61
C THR A 19 -16.52 7.85 6.06
N ALA A 20 -17.64 8.44 6.47
CA ALA A 20 -18.15 8.27 7.83
C ALA A 20 -18.21 6.78 8.27
N VAL A 21 -18.35 5.89 7.30
CA VAL A 21 -18.36 4.43 7.42
C VAL A 21 -16.97 3.83 7.69
N THR A 22 -15.94 4.26 6.97
CA THR A 22 -14.57 3.68 7.06
C THR A 22 -13.66 4.40 8.05
N ARG A 23 -14.18 5.38 8.81
CA ARG A 23 -13.40 6.15 9.78
C ARG A 23 -12.90 5.31 10.96
N THR A 24 -13.67 4.30 11.37
CA THR A 24 -13.32 3.37 12.45
C THR A 24 -13.61 1.94 12.01
N ASN A 25 -12.80 0.98 12.48
CA ASN A 25 -13.00 -0.45 12.23
C ASN A 25 -14.42 -0.91 12.68
N SER A 26 -14.91 -0.34 13.79
CA SER A 26 -16.27 -0.58 14.28
C SER A 26 -17.36 -0.04 13.35
N GLY A 27 -17.17 1.16 12.79
CA GLY A 27 -18.10 1.76 11.81
C GLY A 27 -18.19 0.95 10.52
N PHE A 28 -17.04 0.43 10.05
CA PHE A 28 -17.00 -0.42 8.87
C PHE A 28 -17.75 -1.73 9.10
N LYS A 29 -17.52 -2.41 10.22
CA LYS A 29 -18.25 -3.64 10.60
C LYS A 29 -19.76 -3.41 10.74
N ALA A 30 -20.17 -2.29 11.31
CA ALA A 30 -21.59 -1.95 11.43
C ALA A 30 -22.24 -1.74 10.05
N PHE A 31 -21.55 -1.06 9.13
CA PHE A 31 -22.03 -0.88 7.76
C PHE A 31 -22.06 -2.19 6.97
N GLU A 32 -21.04 -3.04 7.11
CA GLU A 32 -20.99 -4.37 6.50
C GLU A 32 -22.20 -5.21 6.95
N ALA A 33 -22.47 -5.23 8.26
CA ALA A 33 -23.63 -5.92 8.82
C ALA A 33 -24.96 -5.34 8.29
N MET A 34 -25.08 -4.02 8.17
CA MET A 34 -26.28 -3.36 7.62
C MET A 34 -26.50 -3.72 6.15
N MET A 35 -25.43 -3.66 5.34
CA MET A 35 -25.47 -4.03 3.92
C MET A 35 -25.84 -5.50 3.73
N PHE A 36 -25.38 -6.38 4.61
CA PHE A 36 -25.77 -7.79 4.61
C PHE A 36 -27.26 -7.98 4.89
N ILE A 37 -27.80 -7.32 5.92
CA ILE A 37 -29.23 -7.41 6.27
C ILE A 37 -30.12 -6.89 5.13
N LEU A 38 -29.78 -5.73 4.58
CA LEU A 38 -30.50 -5.15 3.44
C LEU A 38 -30.36 -6.02 2.19
N GLY A 39 -29.17 -6.58 1.97
CA GLY A 39 -28.85 -7.50 0.89
C GLY A 39 -29.70 -8.75 0.92
N ILE A 40 -29.85 -9.40 2.08
CA ILE A 40 -30.74 -10.55 2.27
C ILE A 40 -32.19 -10.15 1.98
N GLY A 41 -32.65 -9.01 2.51
CA GLY A 41 -34.01 -8.53 2.28
C GLY A 41 -34.33 -8.37 0.79
N LEU A 42 -33.42 -7.71 0.05
CA LEU A 42 -33.55 -7.51 -1.39
C LEU A 42 -33.43 -8.84 -2.16
N GLY A 43 -32.53 -9.73 -1.75
CA GLY A 43 -32.37 -11.06 -2.33
C GLY A 43 -33.64 -11.92 -2.21
N GLN A 44 -34.28 -11.92 -1.03
CA GLN A 44 -35.56 -12.61 -0.81
C GLN A 44 -36.68 -12.02 -1.65
N PHE A 45 -36.75 -10.70 -1.75
CA PHE A 45 -37.71 -10.02 -2.63
C PHE A 45 -37.52 -10.45 -4.09
N ASN A 46 -36.28 -10.40 -4.60
CA ASN A 46 -35.95 -10.83 -5.96
C ASN A 46 -36.24 -12.32 -6.19
N LEU A 47 -36.05 -13.17 -5.17
CA LEU A 47 -36.37 -14.60 -5.24
C LEU A 47 -37.88 -14.83 -5.40
N ILE A 48 -38.72 -14.06 -4.69
CA ILE A 48 -40.18 -14.13 -4.85
C ILE A 48 -40.58 -13.76 -6.28
N PHE A 49 -40.02 -12.68 -6.84
CA PHE A 49 -40.27 -12.29 -8.24
C PHE A 49 -39.80 -13.35 -9.25
N ALA A 50 -38.62 -13.93 -9.04
CA ALA A 50 -38.09 -15.00 -9.88
C ALA A 50 -39.02 -16.23 -9.85
N ILE A 51 -39.44 -16.67 -8.66
CA ILE A 51 -40.38 -17.79 -8.50
C ILE A 51 -41.71 -17.50 -9.19
N ALA A 52 -42.27 -16.29 -9.02
CA ALA A 52 -43.50 -15.88 -9.68
C ALA A 52 -43.37 -15.88 -11.21
N HIS A 53 -42.25 -15.37 -11.73
CA HIS A 53 -41.94 -15.39 -13.16
C HIS A 53 -41.85 -16.83 -13.70
N PHE A 54 -41.05 -17.70 -13.08
CA PHE A 54 -40.91 -19.09 -13.52
C PHE A 54 -42.22 -19.86 -13.44
N ARG A 55 -43.04 -19.64 -12.40
CA ARG A 55 -44.39 -20.23 -12.30
C ARG A 55 -45.30 -19.80 -13.45
N ARG A 56 -45.25 -18.52 -13.85
CA ARG A 56 -46.01 -17.99 -15.00
C ARG A 56 -45.53 -18.60 -16.31
N GLN A 57 -44.22 -18.73 -16.50
CA GLN A 57 -43.64 -19.33 -17.70
C GLN A 57 -43.96 -20.83 -17.79
N LEU A 58 -43.94 -21.57 -16.68
CA LEU A 58 -44.33 -22.98 -16.61
C LEU A 58 -45.79 -23.20 -17.04
N ARG A 59 -46.71 -22.31 -16.66
CA ARG A 59 -48.11 -22.36 -17.12
C ARG A 59 -48.22 -22.11 -18.63
N THR A 60 -47.59 -21.03 -19.10
CA THR A 60 -47.59 -20.67 -20.53
C THR A 60 -46.97 -21.76 -21.41
N ALA A 61 -45.90 -22.40 -20.94
CA ALA A 61 -45.22 -23.47 -21.64
C ALA A 61 -46.09 -24.74 -21.78
N ARG A 62 -46.93 -25.06 -20.77
CA ARG A 62 -47.87 -26.21 -20.81
C ARG A 62 -48.93 -26.04 -21.89
N GLU A 63 -49.43 -24.83 -22.08
CA GLU A 63 -50.46 -24.50 -23.07
C GLU A 63 -49.90 -24.27 -24.49
N SER A 64 -48.58 -24.26 -24.65
CA SER A 64 -47.91 -23.96 -25.92
C SER A 64 -47.47 -25.20 -26.72
N ASP A 65 -47.42 -25.05 -28.04
CA ASP A 65 -46.88 -26.03 -28.99
C ASP A 65 -45.40 -26.35 -28.75
N ARG A 66 -44.97 -27.53 -29.21
CA ARG A 66 -43.64 -28.11 -28.95
C ARG A 66 -42.46 -27.19 -29.29
N ARG A 67 -42.51 -26.46 -30.42
CA ARG A 67 -41.45 -25.51 -30.83
C ARG A 67 -41.40 -24.28 -29.93
N ARG A 68 -42.55 -23.71 -29.59
CA ARG A 68 -42.66 -22.53 -28.72
C ARG A 68 -42.24 -22.87 -27.28
N ARG A 69 -42.59 -24.06 -26.80
CA ARG A 69 -42.15 -24.61 -25.51
C ARG A 69 -40.63 -24.71 -25.44
N ALA A 70 -40.00 -25.30 -26.46
CA ALA A 70 -38.54 -25.44 -26.50
C ALA A 70 -37.84 -24.06 -26.44
N PHE A 71 -38.29 -23.08 -27.23
CA PHE A 71 -37.76 -21.72 -27.21
C PHE A 71 -37.89 -21.04 -25.84
N ILE A 72 -39.08 -21.12 -25.21
CA ILE A 72 -39.32 -20.56 -23.88
C ILE A 72 -38.37 -21.17 -22.85
N TRP A 73 -38.17 -22.49 -22.88
CA TRP A 73 -37.26 -23.17 -21.96
C TRP A 73 -35.80 -22.77 -22.18
N THR A 74 -35.32 -22.77 -23.42
CA THR A 74 -33.93 -22.39 -23.74
C THR A 74 -33.65 -20.94 -23.33
N PHE A 75 -34.54 -19.99 -23.68
CA PHE A 75 -34.38 -18.60 -23.29
C PHE A 75 -34.36 -18.41 -21.76
N ASN A 76 -35.26 -19.09 -21.05
CA ASN A 76 -35.29 -18.99 -19.58
C ASN A 76 -34.04 -19.58 -18.92
N ILE A 77 -33.57 -20.75 -19.38
CA ILE A 77 -32.37 -21.40 -18.81
C ILE A 77 -31.11 -20.57 -19.06
N PHE A 78 -30.91 -20.06 -20.28
CA PHE A 78 -29.64 -19.43 -20.66
C PHE A 78 -29.59 -17.92 -20.44
N ALA A 79 -30.74 -17.22 -20.41
CA ALA A 79 -30.77 -15.78 -20.23
C ALA A 79 -31.38 -15.37 -18.88
N VAL A 80 -32.58 -15.87 -18.57
CA VAL A 80 -33.33 -15.40 -17.39
C VAL A 80 -32.79 -15.97 -16.08
N THR A 81 -32.47 -17.26 -16.03
CA THR A 81 -31.96 -17.92 -14.82
C THR A 81 -30.64 -17.33 -14.34
N PRO A 82 -29.61 -17.09 -15.18
CA PRO A 82 -28.38 -16.45 -14.72
C PRO A 82 -28.61 -15.04 -14.18
N VAL A 83 -29.44 -14.24 -14.84
CA VAL A 83 -29.77 -12.88 -14.40
C VAL A 83 -30.53 -12.90 -13.06
N ALA A 84 -31.54 -13.78 -12.93
CA ALA A 84 -32.28 -13.93 -11.68
C ALA A 84 -31.38 -14.41 -10.54
N LEU A 85 -30.46 -15.33 -10.81
CA LEU A 85 -29.50 -15.84 -9.83
C LEU A 85 -28.55 -14.74 -9.37
N ILE A 86 -28.05 -13.90 -10.29
CA ILE A 86 -27.23 -12.73 -9.93
C ILE A 86 -28.06 -11.74 -9.09
N LEU A 87 -29.30 -11.42 -9.48
CA LEU A 87 -30.14 -10.49 -8.74
C LEU A 87 -30.50 -10.98 -7.32
N VAL A 88 -30.55 -12.30 -7.10
CA VAL A 88 -30.81 -12.89 -5.77
C VAL A 88 -29.52 -12.97 -4.94
N LEU A 89 -28.44 -13.44 -5.53
CA LEU A 89 -27.19 -13.70 -4.81
C LEU A 89 -26.34 -12.45 -4.63
N ALA A 90 -26.23 -11.58 -5.62
CA ALA A 90 -25.33 -10.42 -5.55
C ALA A 90 -25.69 -9.44 -4.42
N PRO A 91 -26.97 -9.16 -4.11
CA PRO A 91 -27.29 -8.36 -2.92
C PRO A 91 -26.97 -9.10 -1.62
N SER A 92 -27.29 -10.39 -1.54
CA SER A 92 -27.14 -11.22 -0.33
C SER A 92 -25.67 -11.46 0.04
N PHE A 93 -24.81 -11.64 -0.96
CA PHE A 93 -23.39 -11.97 -0.81
C PHE A 93 -22.45 -10.84 -1.21
N GLY A 94 -22.98 -9.78 -1.84
CA GLY A 94 -22.17 -8.67 -2.32
C GLY A 94 -21.46 -7.93 -1.19
N GLY A 95 -22.12 -7.79 -0.04
CA GLY A 95 -21.49 -7.21 1.15
C GLY A 95 -20.22 -7.96 1.60
N TRP A 96 -20.06 -9.23 1.23
CA TRP A 96 -18.91 -10.06 1.62
C TRP A 96 -17.90 -10.26 0.47
N LEU A 97 -18.40 -10.42 -0.76
CA LEU A 97 -17.57 -10.66 -1.94
C LEU A 97 -16.96 -9.38 -2.52
N PHE A 98 -17.70 -8.26 -2.53
CA PHE A 98 -17.20 -7.02 -3.10
C PHE A 98 -16.03 -6.41 -2.31
N PRO A 99 -16.02 -6.40 -0.96
CA PRO A 99 -14.87 -5.90 -0.22
C PRO A 99 -13.59 -6.69 -0.52
N LEU A 100 -13.66 -8.02 -0.54
CA LEU A 100 -12.47 -8.86 -0.85
C LEU A 100 -11.90 -8.58 -2.24
N ALA A 101 -12.77 -8.46 -3.25
CA ALA A 101 -12.35 -8.14 -4.60
C ALA A 101 -11.84 -6.68 -4.72
N ALA A 102 -12.51 -5.74 -4.06
CA ALA A 102 -12.12 -4.34 -4.04
C ALA A 102 -10.77 -4.13 -3.33
N ASP A 103 -10.53 -4.82 -2.22
CA ASP A 103 -9.27 -4.76 -1.47
C ASP A 103 -8.12 -5.38 -2.28
N ALA A 104 -8.37 -6.48 -2.99
CA ALA A 104 -7.39 -7.08 -3.90
C ALA A 104 -7.05 -6.13 -5.06
N ILE A 105 -8.05 -5.54 -5.71
CA ILE A 105 -7.84 -4.56 -6.79
C ILE A 105 -7.11 -3.32 -6.26
N ALA A 106 -7.53 -2.80 -5.10
CA ALA A 106 -6.89 -1.67 -4.47
C ALA A 106 -5.43 -1.98 -4.14
N TRP A 107 -5.12 -3.12 -3.54
CA TRP A 107 -3.74 -3.53 -3.26
C TRP A 107 -2.85 -3.51 -4.52
N HIS A 108 -3.36 -4.02 -5.64
CA HIS A 108 -2.61 -4.03 -6.90
C HIS A 108 -2.42 -2.62 -7.46
N HIS A 109 -3.47 -1.80 -7.52
CA HIS A 109 -3.47 -0.54 -8.27
C HIS A 109 -3.21 0.74 -7.45
N PHE A 110 -3.16 0.66 -6.11
CA PHE A 110 -3.12 1.86 -5.27
C PHE A 110 -1.87 2.74 -5.48
N CYS A 111 -0.76 2.15 -5.90
CA CYS A 111 0.49 2.90 -6.14
C CYS A 111 0.77 3.16 -7.63
N ASP A 112 -0.19 2.95 -8.53
CA ASP A 112 0.05 3.10 -9.98
C ASP A 112 0.37 4.54 -10.40
N GLU A 113 -0.13 5.51 -9.64
CA GLU A 113 0.17 6.95 -9.84
C GLU A 113 1.57 7.35 -9.34
N TYR A 114 2.26 6.47 -8.63
CA TYR A 114 3.56 6.75 -8.04
C TYR A 114 4.67 6.15 -8.90
N PRO A 115 5.85 6.77 -8.98
CA PRO A 115 6.95 6.23 -9.77
C PRO A 115 7.51 4.91 -9.22
N MET A 116 7.34 4.66 -7.91
CA MET A 116 7.83 3.47 -7.22
C MET A 116 6.91 3.08 -6.07
N TYR A 117 7.06 1.84 -5.62
CA TYR A 117 6.49 1.39 -4.35
C TYR A 117 7.44 0.40 -3.66
N ALA A 118 7.30 0.29 -2.35
CA ALA A 118 7.96 -0.71 -1.53
C ALA A 118 6.92 -1.66 -0.93
N ILE A 119 7.23 -2.95 -0.89
CA ILE A 119 6.47 -3.94 -0.13
C ILE A 119 7.29 -4.28 1.11
N PHE A 120 6.73 -3.99 2.28
CA PHE A 120 7.30 -4.38 3.55
C PHE A 120 6.90 -5.80 3.87
N ARG A 121 7.85 -6.60 4.32
CA ARG A 121 7.62 -7.94 4.85
C ARG A 121 8.16 -7.99 6.27
N GLY A 122 7.23 -8.13 7.21
CA GLY A 122 7.54 -8.35 8.62
C GLY A 122 7.64 -9.84 8.96
N ARG A 123 8.17 -10.12 10.14
CA ARG A 123 8.26 -11.47 10.70
C ARG A 123 7.00 -11.81 11.49
N SER A 124 6.34 -12.91 11.15
CA SER A 124 5.19 -13.45 11.89
C SER A 124 5.62 -14.00 13.26
N TYR A 125 4.66 -14.13 14.19
CA TYR A 125 4.85 -14.75 15.51
C TYR A 125 5.42 -16.18 15.43
N LYS A 126 5.09 -16.92 14.36
CA LYS A 126 5.56 -18.30 14.15
C LYS A 126 6.86 -18.41 13.36
N ASP A 127 7.30 -17.31 12.76
CA ASP A 127 8.49 -17.32 11.91
C ASP A 127 9.76 -17.43 12.75
N SER A 128 10.80 -18.03 12.19
CA SER A 128 12.09 -18.17 12.88
C SER A 128 12.71 -16.80 13.15
N ALA A 129 13.50 -16.71 14.23
CA ALA A 129 14.23 -15.48 14.54
C ALA A 129 15.15 -15.01 13.39
N SER A 130 15.59 -15.92 12.53
CA SER A 130 16.41 -15.67 11.33
C SER A 130 15.66 -15.13 10.12
N THR A 131 14.33 -15.00 10.20
CA THR A 131 13.53 -14.43 9.11
C THR A 131 13.78 -12.92 9.04
N ALA A 132 14.29 -12.47 7.90
CA ALA A 132 14.63 -11.08 7.64
C ALA A 132 13.39 -10.17 7.65
N ILE A 133 13.51 -8.99 8.27
CA ILE A 133 12.54 -7.91 8.17
C ILE A 133 13.00 -7.01 7.02
N ALA A 134 12.26 -6.98 5.92
CA ALA A 134 12.76 -6.42 4.67
C ALA A 134 11.74 -5.53 3.94
N ALA A 135 12.25 -4.57 3.19
CA ALA A 135 11.51 -3.76 2.22
C ALA A 135 12.00 -4.11 0.80
N TYR A 136 11.07 -4.56 -0.03
CA TYR A 136 11.30 -4.91 -1.43
C TYR A 136 10.83 -3.75 -2.30
N PHE A 137 11.72 -3.17 -3.10
CA PHE A 137 11.41 -1.99 -3.92
C PHE A 137 11.08 -2.38 -5.35
N TYR A 138 10.06 -1.76 -5.92
CA TYR A 138 9.57 -2.02 -7.27
C TYR A 138 9.42 -0.70 -8.03
N SER A 139 9.66 -0.75 -9.34
CA SER A 139 9.10 0.22 -10.28
C SER A 139 7.69 -0.20 -10.67
N VAL A 140 6.80 0.75 -10.96
CA VAL A 140 5.44 0.45 -11.45
C VAL A 140 5.45 -0.32 -12.77
N GLU A 141 6.52 -0.19 -13.55
CA GLU A 141 6.67 -0.89 -14.84
C GLU A 141 7.12 -2.36 -14.70
N THR A 142 7.57 -2.77 -13.51
CA THR A 142 8.23 -4.07 -13.29
C THR A 142 7.49 -4.90 -12.25
N SER A 143 7.30 -6.20 -12.54
CA SER A 143 6.69 -7.14 -11.59
C SER A 143 7.68 -7.77 -10.61
N THR A 144 8.99 -7.58 -10.82
CA THR A 144 10.05 -8.09 -9.97
C THR A 144 10.66 -6.98 -9.11
N PRO A 145 11.10 -7.27 -7.88
CA PRO A 145 11.81 -6.30 -7.07
C PRO A 145 13.12 -5.87 -7.76
N LEU A 146 13.45 -4.60 -7.64
CA LEU A 146 14.70 -4.02 -8.13
C LEU A 146 15.83 -4.29 -7.12
N PHE A 147 15.56 -4.01 -5.85
CA PHE A 147 16.50 -4.15 -4.75
C PHE A 147 15.77 -4.33 -3.41
N ILE A 148 16.50 -4.83 -2.42
CA ILE A 148 15.98 -5.15 -1.09
C ILE A 148 16.78 -4.40 -0.03
N TYR A 149 16.08 -3.75 0.88
CA TYR A 149 16.65 -3.28 2.14
C TYR A 149 16.19 -4.15 3.30
N GLU A 150 17.07 -4.34 4.26
CA GLU A 150 16.81 -5.15 5.46
C GLU A 150 17.06 -4.32 6.72
N VAL A 151 16.27 -4.60 7.76
CA VAL A 151 16.53 -4.14 9.12
C VAL A 151 17.47 -5.12 9.81
N GLN A 152 18.67 -4.65 10.13
CA GLN A 152 19.71 -5.40 10.84
C GLN A 152 19.89 -4.83 12.25
N ASN A 153 20.25 -5.71 13.19
CA ASN A 153 20.52 -5.37 14.59
C ASN A 153 19.36 -4.60 15.22
N MET A 154 18.19 -5.24 15.33
CA MET A 154 17.01 -4.65 15.96
C MET A 154 17.17 -4.62 17.49
N ASP A 155 18.16 -3.85 17.96
CA ASP A 155 18.42 -3.62 19.37
C ASP A 155 17.63 -2.41 19.88
N GLN A 156 17.41 -2.34 21.20
CA GLN A 156 16.66 -1.23 21.82
C GLN A 156 17.30 0.15 21.63
N ASN A 157 18.61 0.19 21.37
CA ASN A 157 19.37 1.45 21.30
C ASN A 157 19.68 1.89 19.88
N THR A 158 20.02 0.92 19.02
CA THR A 158 20.45 1.20 17.65
C THR A 158 19.89 0.18 16.71
N THR A 159 19.48 0.64 15.54
CA THR A 159 19.02 -0.24 14.46
C THR A 159 19.57 0.25 13.14
N THR A 160 19.85 -0.67 12.21
CA THR A 160 20.39 -0.32 10.90
C THR A 160 19.39 -0.76 9.82
N PHE A 161 19.12 0.12 8.86
CA PHE A 161 18.37 -0.19 7.65
C PHE A 161 19.34 -0.07 6.48
N SER A 162 19.66 -1.19 5.84
CA SER A 162 20.71 -1.25 4.84
C SER A 162 20.30 -2.02 3.60
N LEU A 163 20.88 -1.64 2.47
CA LEU A 163 20.77 -2.37 1.22
C LEU A 163 21.38 -3.77 1.41
N HIS A 164 20.59 -4.81 1.12
CA HIS A 164 20.99 -6.20 1.27
C HIS A 164 21.42 -6.79 -0.06
N THR A 165 20.49 -6.82 -1.03
CA THR A 165 20.70 -7.46 -2.34
C THR A 165 20.02 -6.68 -3.47
N TRP A 166 20.47 -7.01 -4.68
CA TRP A 166 19.88 -6.57 -5.94
C TRP A 166 19.21 -7.76 -6.59
N ASP A 167 17.93 -7.65 -6.91
CA ASP A 167 17.18 -8.70 -7.59
C ASP A 167 17.12 -8.46 -9.10
N THR A 168 17.42 -7.23 -9.52
CA THR A 168 17.61 -6.83 -10.93
C THR A 168 19.08 -6.43 -11.14
N ASN A 169 19.58 -6.62 -12.36
CA ASN A 169 20.92 -6.16 -12.73
C ASN A 169 21.02 -4.63 -12.54
N GLN A 170 22.04 -4.18 -11.82
CA GLN A 170 22.23 -2.77 -11.45
C GLN A 170 22.29 -1.83 -12.65
N SER A 171 22.78 -2.31 -13.80
CA SER A 171 22.84 -1.52 -15.03
C SER A 171 21.48 -1.25 -15.68
N ASP A 172 20.46 -2.05 -15.33
CA ASP A 172 19.09 -1.90 -15.86
C ASP A 172 18.24 -0.97 -14.97
N ILE A 173 18.75 -0.57 -13.80
CA ILE A 173 18.05 0.31 -12.87
C ILE A 173 18.24 1.77 -13.30
N PRO A 174 17.16 2.52 -13.58
CA PRO A 174 17.25 3.93 -13.93
C PRO A 174 17.98 4.75 -12.87
N VAL A 175 18.80 5.71 -13.30
CA VAL A 175 19.68 6.50 -12.44
C VAL A 175 18.90 7.24 -11.34
N GLU A 176 17.67 7.66 -11.64
CA GLU A 176 16.80 8.41 -10.72
C GLU A 176 16.24 7.56 -9.57
N ILE A 177 16.29 6.23 -9.69
CA ILE A 177 15.78 5.28 -8.68
C ILE A 177 16.87 4.33 -8.18
N TYR A 178 18.12 4.57 -8.58
CA TYR A 178 19.26 3.81 -8.11
C TYR A 178 19.64 4.21 -6.68
N PRO A 179 19.55 3.31 -5.68
CA PRO A 179 19.83 3.66 -4.29
C PRO A 179 21.34 3.74 -4.02
N THR A 180 21.88 4.95 -3.98
CA THR A 180 23.26 5.19 -3.56
C THR A 180 23.41 5.16 -2.03
N LEU A 181 22.34 5.40 -1.27
CA LEU A 181 22.34 5.38 0.20
C LEU A 181 22.40 3.94 0.73
N GLN A 182 23.60 3.44 1.01
CA GLN A 182 23.83 2.03 1.35
C GLN A 182 23.25 1.60 2.69
N TYR A 183 23.39 2.44 3.72
CA TYR A 183 22.83 2.14 5.02
C TYR A 183 22.47 3.39 5.80
N ILE A 184 21.49 3.23 6.67
CA ILE A 184 20.96 4.22 7.58
C ILE A 184 21.01 3.61 8.98
N LYS A 185 21.72 4.26 9.90
CA LYS A 185 21.79 3.89 11.30
C LYS A 185 20.90 4.82 12.12
N TYR A 186 19.93 4.24 12.81
CA TYR A 186 19.06 4.90 13.77
C TYR A 186 19.66 4.74 15.16
N ASN A 187 19.75 5.84 15.89
CA ASN A 187 19.96 5.86 17.32
C ASN A 187 18.63 6.23 17.98
N LEU A 188 17.98 5.24 18.60
CA LEU A 188 16.64 5.38 19.19
C LEU A 188 16.69 6.15 20.52
N VAL A 189 17.85 6.20 21.18
CA VAL A 189 18.06 6.93 22.44
C VAL A 189 18.13 8.43 22.19
N ASP A 190 19.00 8.84 21.27
CA ASP A 190 19.21 10.25 20.93
C ASP A 190 18.23 10.75 19.86
N SER A 191 17.41 9.86 19.30
CA SER A 191 16.51 10.14 18.17
C SER A 191 17.23 10.76 16.95
N THR A 192 18.46 10.28 16.70
CA THR A 192 19.32 10.75 15.60
C THR A 192 19.48 9.67 14.55
N VAL A 193 19.71 10.10 13.32
CA VAL A 193 19.90 9.21 12.17
C VAL A 193 21.11 9.66 11.37
N ASN A 194 21.94 8.70 10.97
CA ASN A 194 23.11 8.91 10.12
C ASN A 194 23.11 7.89 8.99
N GLY A 195 23.59 8.29 7.81
CA GLY A 195 23.64 7.38 6.67
C GLY A 195 24.83 7.64 5.75
N ASN A 196 25.23 6.55 5.09
CA ASN A 196 26.39 6.54 4.20
C ASN A 196 25.96 6.17 2.79
N CYS A 197 26.55 6.88 1.82
CA CYS A 197 26.31 6.67 0.41
C CYS A 197 27.53 6.06 -0.24
N ILE A 198 27.28 5.34 -1.33
CA ILE A 198 28.28 4.89 -2.27
C ILE A 198 28.33 5.85 -3.45
N SER A 199 29.53 6.14 -3.93
CA SER A 199 29.72 6.98 -5.12
C SER A 199 30.91 6.49 -5.92
N PRO A 200 30.82 6.54 -7.26
CA PRO A 200 31.96 6.20 -8.11
C PRO A 200 33.08 7.22 -7.90
N ILE A 201 34.32 6.75 -7.86
CA ILE A 201 35.50 7.60 -7.63
C ILE A 201 35.75 8.51 -8.84
N SER A 202 35.51 8.03 -10.07
CA SER A 202 35.65 8.81 -11.30
C SER A 202 34.92 8.12 -12.46
N SER A 203 34.67 8.84 -13.56
CA SER A 203 34.10 8.26 -14.78
C SER A 203 35.00 7.19 -15.43
N SER A 204 36.31 7.22 -15.14
CA SER A 204 37.30 6.27 -15.65
C SER A 204 37.60 5.10 -14.71
N ASN A 205 37.06 5.09 -13.49
CA ASN A 205 37.33 4.04 -12.50
C ASN A 205 35.99 3.56 -11.89
N PRO A 206 35.58 2.31 -12.14
CA PRO A 206 34.32 1.77 -11.63
C PRO A 206 34.35 1.53 -10.11
N ASN A 207 35.49 1.68 -9.45
CA ASN A 207 35.57 1.56 -8.01
C ASN A 207 34.73 2.62 -7.33
N THR A 208 34.05 2.21 -6.26
CA THR A 208 33.18 3.04 -5.47
C THR A 208 33.74 3.29 -4.08
N THR A 209 33.51 4.48 -3.55
CA THR A 209 33.83 4.84 -2.16
C THR A 209 32.59 5.07 -1.33
N THR A 210 32.66 4.71 -0.06
CA THR A 210 31.60 4.95 0.92
C THR A 210 31.89 6.20 1.72
N THR A 211 30.96 7.16 1.73
CA THR A 211 31.10 8.45 2.43
C THR A 211 29.84 8.80 3.21
N PRO A 212 29.94 9.48 4.36
CA PRO A 212 28.77 10.00 5.07
C PRO A 212 28.05 11.02 4.18
N CYS A 213 26.75 10.84 4.00
CA CYS A 213 25.96 11.66 3.05
C CYS A 213 24.63 12.12 3.62
N MET A 214 24.23 11.67 4.81
CA MET A 214 23.05 12.19 5.46
C MET A 214 23.17 12.12 6.97
N THR A 215 22.57 13.12 7.62
CA THR A 215 22.36 13.16 9.06
C THR A 215 21.00 13.76 9.35
N GLY A 216 20.47 13.53 10.55
CA GLY A 216 19.21 14.15 10.92
C GLY A 216 18.69 13.70 12.26
N THR A 217 17.48 14.15 12.56
CA THR A 217 16.72 13.76 13.74
C THR A 217 15.32 13.31 13.35
N PHE A 218 14.76 12.45 14.18
CA PHE A 218 13.37 12.01 14.10
C PHE A 218 12.76 12.03 15.50
N TYR A 219 11.47 11.75 15.63
CA TYR A 219 10.84 11.60 16.94
C TYR A 219 10.09 10.27 17.04
N PRO A 220 10.61 9.27 17.79
CA PRO A 220 10.06 7.91 17.75
C PRO A 220 8.66 7.77 18.37
N ASN A 221 8.29 8.67 19.30
CA ASN A 221 7.15 8.47 20.21
C ASN A 221 5.87 9.22 19.83
N ALA A 222 5.89 10.10 18.82
CA ALA A 222 4.72 10.83 18.32
C ALA A 222 5.01 11.43 16.93
N PHE A 223 4.00 11.48 16.05
CA PHE A 223 3.99 12.15 14.72
C PHE A 223 5.39 12.50 14.18
N PRO A 224 6.25 11.54 13.78
CA PRO A 224 7.69 11.78 13.67
C PRO A 224 7.93 12.89 12.64
N PRO A 225 8.28 14.12 13.08
CA PRO A 225 8.83 15.06 12.16
C PRO A 225 10.25 14.58 11.87
N PHE A 226 10.64 14.57 10.60
CA PHE A 226 12.01 14.27 10.22
C PHE A 226 12.69 15.57 9.85
N ASN A 227 13.82 15.86 10.50
CA ASN A 227 14.68 16.95 10.11
C ASN A 227 15.96 16.35 9.55
N LEU A 228 16.06 16.34 8.22
CA LEU A 228 17.10 15.63 7.50
C LEU A 228 18.00 16.64 6.79
N THR A 229 19.29 16.39 6.85
CA THR A 229 20.31 17.06 6.06
C THR A 229 20.96 16.01 5.18
N SER A 230 20.80 16.13 3.86
CA SER A 230 21.14 15.08 2.90
C SER A 230 22.00 15.63 1.75
N SER A 231 22.97 14.84 1.30
CA SER A 231 23.81 15.08 0.12
C SER A 231 23.92 13.79 -0.70
N VAL A 232 22.81 13.05 -0.78
CA VAL A 232 22.74 11.75 -1.46
C VAL A 232 22.99 11.96 -2.97
N PRO A 233 24.04 11.36 -3.53
CA PRO A 233 24.37 11.53 -4.95
C PRO A 233 23.58 10.56 -5.83
N LEU A 234 23.49 10.86 -7.12
CA LEU A 234 23.07 9.88 -8.11
C LEU A 234 24.24 8.94 -8.43
N ASN A 235 23.96 7.77 -8.99
CA ASN A 235 24.99 6.80 -9.33
C ASN A 235 26.01 7.34 -10.35
N ASN A 236 25.62 8.27 -11.21
CA ASN A 236 26.48 8.89 -12.20
C ASN A 236 27.08 10.24 -11.75
N THR A 237 26.95 10.60 -10.47
CA THR A 237 27.51 11.84 -9.95
C THR A 237 28.95 11.62 -9.48
N TYR A 238 29.89 12.33 -10.09
CA TYR A 238 31.33 12.27 -9.76
C TYR A 238 31.84 13.45 -8.91
N ASN A 239 31.01 14.49 -8.74
CA ASN A 239 31.34 15.69 -7.97
C ASN A 239 30.59 15.70 -6.64
N SER A 240 31.06 16.51 -5.68
CA SER A 240 30.36 16.69 -4.41
C SER A 240 28.96 17.27 -4.64
N VAL A 241 27.96 16.65 -4.03
CA VAL A 241 26.57 17.11 -4.05
C VAL A 241 26.37 18.08 -2.89
N PRO A 242 25.80 19.28 -3.13
CA PRO A 242 25.52 20.21 -2.07
C PRO A 242 24.50 19.62 -1.10
N SER A 243 24.70 19.89 0.19
CA SER A 243 23.79 19.41 1.21
C SER A 243 22.48 20.21 1.21
N THR A 244 21.37 19.50 1.23
CA THR A 244 20.01 20.04 1.30
C THR A 244 19.37 19.69 2.62
N ARG A 245 18.61 20.62 3.20
CA ARG A 245 17.78 20.35 4.37
C ARG A 245 16.35 20.09 3.95
N SER A 246 15.77 19.05 4.53
CA SER A 246 14.41 18.61 4.26
C SER A 246 13.70 18.38 5.58
N LEU A 247 12.58 19.08 5.78
CA LEU A 247 11.69 18.89 6.93
C LEU A 247 10.47 18.11 6.45
N LEU A 248 10.21 16.96 7.06
CA LEU A 248 9.08 16.10 6.74
C LEU A 248 8.15 16.02 7.92
N ASN A 249 6.85 16.01 7.65
CA ASN A 249 5.84 15.87 8.69
C ASN A 249 4.56 15.21 8.13
N ALA A 250 3.74 14.68 9.02
CA ALA A 250 2.44 14.10 8.70
C ALA A 250 1.32 14.94 9.31
N ARG A 251 0.15 14.98 8.65
CA ARG A 251 -1.02 15.67 9.23
C ARG A 251 -1.57 14.87 10.42
N LYS A 252 -2.11 15.59 11.41
CA LYS A 252 -2.80 14.97 12.55
C LYS A 252 -3.96 14.09 12.07
N GLY A 253 -3.93 12.80 12.42
CA GLY A 253 -4.93 11.81 11.96
C GLY A 253 -4.67 11.23 10.58
N GLU A 254 -3.50 11.47 9.99
CA GLU A 254 -2.96 10.68 8.86
C GLU A 254 -1.82 9.76 9.35
N TRP A 255 -1.83 9.45 10.66
CA TRP A 255 -0.87 8.63 11.38
C TRP A 255 -1.60 7.83 12.45
N PHE A 256 -1.68 6.51 12.30
CA PHE A 256 -2.32 5.63 13.28
C PHE A 256 -1.52 4.33 13.44
N TYR A 257 -1.39 3.85 14.68
CA TYR A 257 -0.78 2.56 15.01
C TYR A 257 -1.75 1.55 15.62
N ASP A 258 -2.96 1.98 15.98
CA ASP A 258 -3.87 1.16 16.78
C ASP A 258 -4.32 -0.14 16.09
N ASN A 259 -4.21 -0.23 14.76
CA ASN A 259 -4.57 -1.44 14.00
C ASN A 259 -3.79 -1.67 12.69
N GLU A 260 -3.12 -0.67 12.11
CA GLU A 260 -2.28 -0.79 10.91
C GLU A 260 -1.47 0.52 10.78
N PRO A 261 -0.15 0.50 10.51
CA PRO A 261 0.64 1.72 10.40
C PRO A 261 0.27 2.50 9.12
N THR A 262 -0.71 3.41 9.23
CA THR A 262 -1.13 4.26 8.10
C THR A 262 -0.52 5.64 8.19
N VAL A 263 0.20 6.09 7.16
CA VAL A 263 1.03 7.28 7.12
C VAL A 263 0.97 7.97 5.76
N ILE A 264 0.77 9.29 5.77
CA ILE A 264 1.05 10.18 4.63
C ILE A 264 2.09 11.19 5.07
N LEU A 265 3.30 11.07 4.53
CA LEU A 265 4.39 11.97 4.87
C LEU A 265 4.54 13.01 3.78
N ARG A 266 4.65 14.27 4.19
CA ARG A 266 4.77 15.41 3.29
C ARG A 266 5.99 16.24 3.64
N LEU A 267 6.50 16.96 2.65
CA LEU A 267 7.43 18.05 2.89
C LEU A 267 6.74 19.17 3.65
N VAL A 268 7.51 19.85 4.50
CA VAL A 268 7.12 21.10 5.13
C VAL A 268 7.82 22.22 4.40
N ASP A 269 7.06 23.15 3.83
CA ASP A 269 7.62 24.35 3.25
C ASP A 269 8.29 25.18 4.37
N PRO A 270 9.61 25.44 4.29
CA PRO A 270 10.33 26.18 5.32
C PRO A 270 9.86 27.63 5.47
N VAL A 271 9.19 28.21 4.45
CA VAL A 271 8.74 29.60 4.47
C VAL A 271 7.36 29.73 5.08
N SER A 272 6.39 28.96 4.60
CA SER A 272 5.00 29.03 5.08
C SER A 272 4.70 28.09 6.25
N ASN A 273 5.60 27.15 6.56
CA ASN A 273 5.42 26.08 7.54
C ASN A 273 4.16 25.22 7.29
N ASN A 274 3.71 25.18 6.03
CA ASN A 274 2.60 24.36 5.58
C ASN A 274 3.11 23.03 5.01
N LEU A 275 2.22 22.03 5.02
CA LEU A 275 2.47 20.74 4.37
C LEU A 275 2.30 20.89 2.85
N ASP A 276 3.28 20.40 2.12
CA ASP A 276 3.39 20.51 0.66
C ASP A 276 3.31 19.12 0.01
N ASP A 277 4.27 18.81 -0.87
CA ASP A 277 4.36 17.57 -1.64
C ASP A 277 4.36 16.31 -0.76
N ILE A 278 3.67 15.28 -1.23
CA ILE A 278 3.70 13.94 -0.63
C ILE A 278 5.02 13.28 -1.00
N VAL A 279 5.75 12.80 0.00
CA VAL A 279 7.01 12.07 -0.21
C VAL A 279 6.79 10.57 -0.23
N LEU A 280 5.96 10.08 0.70
CA LEU A 280 5.54 8.69 0.77
C LEU A 280 4.14 8.57 1.35
N ARG A 281 3.49 7.46 1.02
CA ARG A 281 2.16 7.12 1.51
C ARG A 281 2.05 5.62 1.70
N THR A 282 1.69 5.18 2.90
CA THR A 282 1.30 3.77 3.11
C THR A 282 -0.01 3.52 2.39
N ALA A 283 -0.09 2.41 1.68
CA ALA A 283 -1.26 2.07 0.90
C ALA A 283 -2.29 1.32 1.74
N LEU A 284 -2.13 0.00 1.73
CA LEU A 284 -2.99 -1.00 2.35
C LEU A 284 -2.06 -2.12 2.81
N GLN A 285 -2.52 -2.88 3.79
CA GLN A 285 -2.03 -4.19 4.15
C GLN A 285 -2.59 -5.25 3.20
N ASN A 286 -1.83 -6.33 3.01
CA ASN A 286 -2.29 -7.43 2.18
C ASN A 286 -3.56 -8.04 2.80
N PRO A 287 -4.70 -8.06 2.08
CA PRO A 287 -5.99 -8.46 2.64
C PRO A 287 -6.04 -9.93 3.07
N ILE A 288 -5.09 -10.75 2.60
CA ILE A 288 -4.99 -12.18 2.90
C ILE A 288 -4.07 -12.43 4.10
N ALA A 289 -3.04 -11.60 4.29
CA ALA A 289 -2.01 -11.81 5.31
C ALA A 289 -1.49 -10.49 5.88
N CYS A 290 -1.50 -10.34 7.22
CA CYS A 290 -0.98 -9.14 7.86
C CYS A 290 0.56 -9.04 7.92
N THR A 291 1.27 -9.92 7.22
CA THR A 291 2.74 -9.90 7.13
C THR A 291 3.25 -8.85 6.14
N GLU A 292 2.42 -8.41 5.20
CA GLU A 292 2.82 -7.54 4.10
C GLU A 292 2.07 -6.21 4.10
N MET A 293 2.79 -5.12 3.82
CA MET A 293 2.21 -3.79 3.63
C MET A 293 2.84 -3.12 2.42
N LYS A 294 2.04 -2.51 1.57
CA LYS A 294 2.51 -1.75 0.41
C LYS A 294 2.64 -0.27 0.77
N VAL A 295 3.72 0.36 0.35
CA VAL A 295 4.01 1.78 0.58
C VAL A 295 4.35 2.43 -0.75
N CYS A 296 3.59 3.44 -1.15
CA CYS A 296 3.85 4.20 -2.36
C CYS A 296 4.93 5.26 -2.10
N VAL A 297 5.82 5.41 -3.07
CA VAL A 297 6.97 6.31 -3.01
C VAL A 297 6.85 7.34 -4.12
N ALA A 298 6.59 8.59 -3.75
CA ALA A 298 6.56 9.72 -4.68
C ALA A 298 7.97 10.29 -4.88
N GLY A 299 8.72 10.41 -3.78
CA GLY A 299 9.94 11.22 -3.75
C GLY A 299 9.60 12.71 -3.62
N ILE A 300 10.52 13.56 -4.07
CA ILE A 300 10.37 15.02 -4.08
C ILE A 300 10.34 15.47 -5.52
N ASP A 301 9.28 16.18 -5.91
CA ASP A 301 9.09 16.64 -7.27
C ASP A 301 10.18 17.63 -7.69
N GLY A 302 10.60 17.53 -8.95
CA GLY A 302 11.68 18.35 -9.50
C GLY A 302 13.10 18.02 -9.00
N ARG A 303 13.26 17.11 -8.02
CA ARG A 303 14.58 16.73 -7.48
C ARG A 303 15.02 15.35 -8.00
N LYS A 304 16.16 15.31 -8.70
CA LYS A 304 16.74 14.06 -9.21
C LYS A 304 17.14 13.15 -8.05
N GLY A 305 16.84 11.85 -8.16
CA GLY A 305 17.21 10.84 -7.15
C GLY A 305 16.38 10.88 -5.88
N SER A 306 15.38 11.76 -5.79
CA SER A 306 14.58 11.95 -4.57
C SER A 306 13.76 10.72 -4.18
N LYS A 307 13.42 9.87 -5.15
CA LYS A 307 12.67 8.62 -4.98
C LYS A 307 13.39 7.59 -4.11
N VAL A 308 14.71 7.68 -4.02
CA VAL A 308 15.59 6.85 -3.17
C VAL A 308 16.48 7.73 -2.29
N GLY A 309 16.08 8.99 -2.09
CA GLY A 309 16.77 9.96 -1.25
C GLY A 309 16.60 9.65 0.24
N ALA A 310 17.35 10.38 1.07
CA ALA A 310 17.24 10.26 2.53
C ALA A 310 15.81 10.53 3.03
N GLU A 311 15.08 11.42 2.34
CA GLU A 311 13.72 11.83 2.68
C GLU A 311 12.69 10.71 2.51
N VAL A 312 12.98 9.72 1.66
CA VAL A 312 12.16 8.52 1.50
C VAL A 312 12.70 7.39 2.37
N MET A 313 14.00 7.12 2.28
CA MET A 313 14.61 5.92 2.86
C MET A 313 14.65 5.95 4.39
N VAL A 314 14.84 7.12 5.01
CA VAL A 314 14.87 7.26 6.47
C VAL A 314 13.49 6.99 7.09
N PRO A 315 12.40 7.62 6.62
CA PRO A 315 11.08 7.25 7.12
C PRO A 315 10.70 5.79 6.85
N LEU A 316 11.03 5.25 5.66
CA LEU A 316 10.70 3.86 5.31
C LEU A 316 11.31 2.86 6.30
N GLY A 317 12.55 3.07 6.74
CA GLY A 317 13.18 2.19 7.74
C GLY A 317 12.42 2.20 9.07
N LEU A 318 12.01 3.38 9.57
CA LEU A 318 11.19 3.47 10.78
C LEU A 318 9.81 2.80 10.61
N LEU A 319 9.16 3.02 9.46
CA LEU A 319 7.86 2.43 9.17
C LEU A 319 7.93 0.91 9.08
N LEU A 320 9.00 0.36 8.49
CA LEU A 320 9.22 -1.08 8.42
C LEU A 320 9.42 -1.70 9.81
N MET A 321 10.19 -1.03 10.69
CA MET A 321 10.35 -1.50 12.07
C MET A 321 9.01 -1.54 12.81
N LYS A 322 8.17 -0.52 12.63
CA LYS A 322 6.84 -0.45 13.26
C LYS A 322 5.84 -1.43 12.64
N HIS A 323 5.91 -1.64 11.34
CA HIS A 323 5.16 -2.71 10.68
C HIS A 323 5.57 -4.09 11.24
N ALA A 324 6.86 -4.32 11.47
CA ALA A 324 7.32 -5.59 12.04
C ALA A 324 6.81 -5.83 13.47
N GLU A 325 6.76 -4.80 14.33
CA GLU A 325 6.11 -4.88 15.65
C GLU A 325 4.62 -5.28 15.49
N TYR A 326 3.89 -4.61 14.59
CA TYR A 326 2.49 -4.89 14.31
C TYR A 326 2.24 -6.32 13.80
N VAL A 327 3.06 -6.80 12.87
CA VAL A 327 2.93 -8.14 12.26
C VAL A 327 2.98 -9.22 13.32
N VAL A 328 3.88 -9.09 14.31
CA VAL A 328 3.99 -10.03 15.43
C VAL A 328 2.71 -10.02 16.28
N GLU A 329 2.11 -8.86 16.52
CA GLU A 329 0.87 -8.76 17.28
C GLU A 329 -0.33 -9.34 16.53
N CYS A 330 -0.49 -9.01 15.25
CA CYS A 330 -1.59 -9.50 14.42
C CYS A 330 -1.54 -11.02 14.22
N SER A 331 -0.33 -11.60 14.12
CA SER A 331 -0.15 -13.04 13.88
C SER A 331 -0.17 -13.90 15.15
N LYS A 332 -0.27 -13.30 16.35
CA LYS A 332 -0.43 -14.05 17.61
C LYS A 332 -1.78 -14.77 17.61
N PRO A 333 -1.83 -16.06 17.97
CA PRO A 333 -3.10 -16.74 18.21
C PRO A 333 -3.82 -16.06 19.37
N ARG A 334 -5.12 -15.77 19.23
CA ARG A 334 -5.95 -15.29 20.35
C ARG A 334 -5.98 -16.37 21.44
N SER A 335 -5.63 -16.02 22.68
CA SER A 335 -5.78 -16.93 23.81
C SER A 335 -7.27 -17.20 24.07
N SER A 336 -7.62 -18.44 24.36
CA SER A 336 -8.99 -18.92 24.62
C SER A 336 -9.59 -18.42 25.94
N SER A 337 -9.07 -17.33 26.51
CA SER A 337 -9.50 -16.76 27.79
C SER A 337 -10.46 -15.58 27.66
N ASP A 338 -10.66 -15.07 26.43
CA ASP A 338 -11.40 -13.82 26.17
C ASP A 338 -12.75 -14.06 25.47
N SER A 339 -13.32 -15.26 25.59
CA SER A 339 -14.67 -15.60 25.11
C SER A 339 -15.67 -15.70 26.25
#